data_AF-A0A6A5QXZ9-F1
#
_entry.id   AF-A0A6A5QXZ9-F1
#
_cell.length_a   1.000
_cell.length_b   1.000
_cell.length_c   1.000
_cell.angle_alpha   90.00
_cell.angle_beta   90.00
_cell.angle_gamma   90.00
#
_symmetry.space_group_name_H-M   'P 1'
#
loop_
_entity.id
_entity.type
_entity.pdbx_description
1 polymer ?
#
loop_
_entity_poly.entity_id
_entity_poly.type
_entity_poly.pdbx_seq_one_letter_code
_entity_poly.pdbx_strand_id
1 'polypeptide(L)'
;MPLISPVFQDVTTINYTLEWPHLENPSNTTFAGSTQIDICRCGQKSTEAGHIYKRYRCSRPKVKFETLDDGLWVLQAPLGQVNLLRPANDEEKQRRREVDHTADAKAYVGKNLLLLTGPCPRGRYQAFATLQFLRSLTPAARQSVEHVSLLIQAYEEDCSDDQCGQAYVELARYILEEVPAFKSLYLHIWSEETRMQAREFAMLLFRQGVSIVISWDWWGECADEYADIATLLNGIETGVVVKRPV
;
A
#
# COMPACT_ATOMS: atom_id res chain seq x y z
N MET A 1 11.08 7.28 -24.12
CA MET A 1 11.06 6.40 -22.94
C MET A 1 10.36 7.17 -21.84
N PRO A 2 9.32 6.61 -21.19
CA PRO A 2 8.70 7.30 -20.05
C PRO A 2 9.75 7.47 -18.96
N LEU A 3 9.89 8.68 -18.45
CA LEU A 3 10.82 8.98 -17.35
C LEU A 3 10.34 8.22 -16.11
N ILE A 4 11.26 7.58 -15.40
CA ILE A 4 10.99 7.00 -14.07
C ILE A 4 10.73 8.18 -13.14
N SER A 5 9.62 8.13 -12.38
CA SER A 5 9.37 9.16 -11.37
C SER A 5 10.49 9.15 -10.32
N PRO A 6 11.13 10.30 -10.04
CA PRO A 6 12.19 10.42 -9.03
C PRO A 6 11.77 9.89 -7.66
N VAL A 7 10.48 9.98 -7.32
CA VAL A 7 9.88 9.52 -6.06
C VAL A 7 10.18 8.05 -5.78
N PHE A 8 10.23 7.23 -6.83
CA PHE A 8 10.38 5.77 -6.70
C PHE A 8 11.80 5.29 -7.00
N GLN A 9 12.75 6.20 -7.22
CA GLN A 9 14.12 5.84 -7.60
C GLN A 9 14.83 5.01 -6.53
N ASP A 10 14.62 5.32 -5.25
CA ASP A 10 15.27 4.66 -4.11
C ASP A 10 14.34 3.69 -3.37
N VAL A 11 13.16 3.42 -3.94
CA VAL A 11 12.18 2.51 -3.37
C VAL A 11 12.59 1.06 -3.64
N THR A 12 12.40 0.20 -2.63
CA THR A 12 12.51 -1.25 -2.74
C THR A 12 11.11 -1.83 -2.92
N THR A 13 10.78 -2.22 -4.15
CA THR A 13 9.47 -2.78 -4.48
C THR A 13 9.39 -4.26 -4.12
N ILE A 14 8.30 -4.65 -3.48
CA ILE A 14 7.98 -6.05 -3.16
C ILE A 14 6.66 -6.40 -3.84
N ASN A 15 6.71 -7.31 -4.81
CA ASN A 15 5.49 -7.74 -5.47
C ASN A 15 4.68 -8.70 -4.61
N TYR A 16 3.36 -8.56 -4.68
CA TYR A 16 2.42 -9.47 -4.04
C TYR A 16 1.22 -9.72 -4.94
N THR A 17 0.52 -10.82 -4.66
CA THR A 17 -0.77 -11.17 -5.23
C THR A 17 -1.80 -11.39 -4.12
N LEU A 18 -3.07 -11.28 -4.47
CA LEU A 18 -4.20 -11.49 -3.58
C LEU A 18 -4.99 -12.71 -4.07
N GLU A 19 -5.25 -13.64 -3.17
CA GLU A 19 -6.08 -14.81 -3.45
C GLU A 19 -7.37 -14.73 -2.63
N TRP A 20 -8.51 -14.83 -3.29
CA TRP A 20 -9.82 -14.79 -2.64
C TRP A 20 -10.47 -16.18 -2.65
N PRO A 21 -10.26 -17.00 -1.61
CA PRO A 21 -10.66 -18.41 -1.63
C PRO A 21 -12.17 -18.66 -1.61
N HIS A 22 -12.96 -17.62 -1.33
CA HIS A 22 -14.41 -17.74 -1.16
C HIS A 22 -15.20 -16.89 -2.17
N LEU A 23 -14.53 -16.22 -3.10
CA LEU A 23 -15.19 -15.51 -4.19
C LEU A 23 -15.48 -16.48 -5.33
N GLU A 24 -16.59 -16.28 -6.03
CA GLU A 24 -17.01 -17.15 -7.13
C GLU A 24 -16.17 -16.92 -8.40
N ASN A 25 -15.86 -15.66 -8.73
CA ASN A 25 -15.10 -15.33 -9.93
C ASN A 25 -14.00 -14.28 -9.65
N PRO A 26 -13.05 -14.56 -8.73
CA PRO A 26 -12.00 -13.62 -8.42
C PRO A 26 -11.06 -13.43 -9.61
N SER A 27 -10.67 -12.19 -9.86
CA SER A 27 -9.76 -11.80 -10.91
C SER A 27 -8.88 -10.64 -10.47
N ASN A 28 -7.82 -10.37 -11.22
CA ASN A 28 -6.93 -9.23 -10.96
C ASN A 28 -7.61 -7.88 -11.09
N THR A 29 -8.79 -7.81 -11.72
CA THR A 29 -9.60 -6.59 -11.79
C THR A 29 -10.67 -6.53 -10.73
N THR A 30 -10.98 -7.61 -9.98
CA THR A 30 -12.04 -7.62 -8.96
C THR A 30 -11.83 -6.46 -7.98
N PHE A 31 -12.75 -5.49 -7.94
CA PHE A 31 -12.71 -4.21 -7.19
C PHE A 31 -11.95 -3.03 -7.84
N ALA A 32 -11.48 -3.14 -9.09
CA ALA A 32 -10.72 -2.09 -9.78
C ALA A 32 -11.60 -0.99 -10.43
N GLY A 33 -12.80 -0.74 -9.91
CA GLY A 33 -13.76 0.22 -10.48
C GLY A 33 -14.94 0.52 -9.56
N SER A 34 -15.82 1.42 -10.01
CA SER A 34 -16.91 2.01 -9.24
C SER A 34 -18.17 1.14 -9.08
N THR A 35 -18.11 -0.14 -9.46
CA THR A 35 -19.19 -1.11 -9.22
C THR A 35 -18.66 -2.49 -9.55
N GLN A 36 -17.91 -3.09 -8.64
CA GLN A 36 -17.50 -4.49 -8.79
C GLN A 36 -17.77 -5.26 -7.52
N ILE A 37 -18.82 -6.07 -7.61
CA ILE A 37 -19.34 -6.88 -6.53
C ILE A 37 -19.25 -8.32 -6.98
N ASP A 38 -18.44 -9.13 -6.29
CA ASP A 38 -18.40 -10.57 -6.52
C ASP A 38 -19.15 -11.30 -5.40
N ILE A 39 -19.69 -12.48 -5.74
CA ILE A 39 -20.42 -13.33 -4.81
C ILE A 39 -19.40 -14.05 -3.94
N CYS A 40 -19.50 -13.82 -2.64
CA CYS A 40 -18.77 -14.52 -1.61
C CYS A 40 -19.59 -15.65 -1.00
N ARG A 41 -18.93 -16.78 -0.75
CA ARG A 41 -19.49 -17.98 -0.12
C ARG A 41 -18.85 -18.27 1.24
N CYS A 42 -18.20 -17.28 1.85
CA CYS A 42 -17.59 -17.48 3.17
C CYS A 42 -18.69 -17.75 4.22
N GLY A 43 -18.58 -18.87 4.95
CA GLY A 43 -19.52 -19.22 6.03
C GLY A 43 -20.70 -20.11 5.65
N GLN A 44 -20.84 -20.56 4.40
CA GLN A 44 -21.96 -21.44 4.00
C GLN A 44 -21.54 -22.90 3.84
N LYS A 45 -22.35 -23.82 4.42
CA LYS A 45 -22.46 -25.20 3.93
C LYS A 45 -23.09 -25.15 2.54
N SER A 46 -22.68 -26.04 1.65
CA SER A 46 -22.79 -26.00 0.17
C SER A 46 -24.16 -25.79 -0.50
N THR A 47 -25.21 -25.37 0.20
CA THR A 47 -26.61 -25.37 -0.29
C THR A 47 -27.32 -24.01 -0.27
N GLU A 48 -26.71 -22.91 0.18
CA GLU A 48 -27.35 -21.58 0.19
C GLU A 48 -26.81 -20.63 -0.90
N ALA A 49 -27.64 -19.62 -1.23
CA ALA A 49 -27.27 -18.51 -2.12
C ALA A 49 -26.15 -17.67 -1.48
N GLY A 50 -25.07 -17.42 -2.23
CA GLY A 50 -23.94 -16.60 -1.75
C GLY A 50 -24.35 -15.15 -1.47
N HIS A 51 -23.45 -14.37 -0.88
CA HIS A 51 -23.68 -12.96 -0.53
C HIS A 51 -22.67 -12.06 -1.22
N ILE A 52 -23.01 -10.78 -1.37
CA ILE A 52 -22.09 -9.76 -1.88
C ILE A 52 -20.88 -9.65 -0.96
N TYR A 53 -19.67 -9.78 -1.52
CA TYR A 53 -18.45 -9.58 -0.75
C TYR A 53 -18.44 -8.21 -0.09
N LYS A 54 -18.16 -8.19 1.20
CA LYS A 54 -17.92 -6.98 1.97
C LYS A 54 -16.75 -7.21 2.93
N ARG A 55 -15.62 -6.55 2.71
CA ARG A 55 -14.46 -6.49 3.61
C ARG A 55 -14.94 -6.15 5.03
N TYR A 56 -14.27 -6.75 6.00
CA TYR A 56 -14.60 -6.75 7.44
C TYR A 56 -15.86 -7.54 7.84
N ARG A 57 -16.66 -8.01 6.88
CA ARG A 57 -17.71 -9.03 7.11
C ARG A 57 -17.30 -10.39 6.56
N CYS A 58 -16.71 -10.39 5.36
CA CYS A 58 -16.19 -11.58 4.70
C CYS A 58 -14.74 -11.84 5.08
N SER A 59 -14.27 -13.07 4.85
CA SER A 59 -12.86 -13.42 4.99
C SER A 59 -11.99 -12.53 4.09
N ARG A 60 -10.85 -12.08 4.63
CA ARG A 60 -9.85 -11.31 3.88
C ARG A 60 -9.17 -12.19 2.82
N PRO A 61 -8.68 -11.63 1.70
CA PRO A 61 -7.84 -12.40 0.79
C PRO A 61 -6.56 -12.86 1.48
N LYS A 62 -5.98 -13.96 0.98
CA LYS A 62 -4.62 -14.36 1.33
C LYS A 62 -3.65 -13.49 0.54
N VAL A 63 -2.63 -12.97 1.20
CA VAL A 63 -1.55 -12.24 0.55
C VAL A 63 -0.43 -13.24 0.26
N LYS A 64 -0.01 -13.32 -0.99
CA LYS A 64 1.14 -14.10 -1.41
C LYS A 64 2.22 -13.16 -1.91
N PHE A 65 3.42 -13.25 -1.35
CA PHE A 65 4.56 -12.45 -1.83
C PHE A 65 5.26 -13.21 -2.95
N GLU A 66 5.55 -12.51 -4.03
CA GLU A 66 6.30 -13.08 -5.16
C GLU A 66 7.74 -13.35 -4.71
N THR A 67 8.29 -14.48 -5.17
CA THR A 67 9.66 -14.90 -4.86
C THR A 67 10.68 -14.11 -5.66
N LEU A 68 11.97 -14.27 -5.36
CA LEU A 68 13.05 -13.61 -6.11
C LEU A 68 13.20 -14.16 -7.54
N ASP A 69 12.66 -15.35 -7.80
CA ASP A 69 12.67 -16.00 -9.11
C ASP A 69 11.54 -15.51 -10.01
N ASP A 70 10.50 -14.92 -9.42
CA ASP A 70 9.40 -14.29 -10.13
C ASP A 70 9.86 -12.93 -10.66
N GLY A 71 9.45 -12.58 -11.89
CA GLY A 71 9.83 -11.30 -12.50
C GLY A 71 9.39 -10.11 -11.65
N LEU A 72 10.33 -9.21 -11.31
CA LEU A 72 10.04 -8.01 -10.52
C LEU A 72 9.43 -6.91 -11.40
N TRP A 73 8.22 -6.49 -11.03
CA TRP A 73 7.51 -5.36 -11.61
C TRP A 73 7.57 -4.16 -10.68
N VAL A 74 7.95 -3.02 -11.24
CA VAL A 74 8.03 -1.74 -10.52
C VAL A 74 7.05 -0.74 -11.12
N LEU A 75 6.64 0.20 -10.28
CA LEU A 75 5.75 1.28 -10.69
C LEU A 75 6.49 2.25 -11.61
N GLN A 76 5.97 2.43 -12.82
CA GLN A 76 6.46 3.45 -13.75
C GLN A 76 5.69 4.76 -13.59
N ALA A 77 4.36 4.69 -13.61
CA ALA A 77 3.48 5.84 -13.44
C ALA A 77 2.06 5.41 -13.04
N PRO A 78 1.29 6.25 -12.34
CA PRO A 78 -0.15 6.04 -12.20
C PRO A 78 -0.89 6.41 -13.51
N LEU A 79 -1.90 5.62 -13.90
CA LEU A 79 -2.76 5.87 -15.06
C LEU A 79 -4.24 5.63 -14.70
N GLY A 80 -4.81 6.51 -13.88
CA GLY A 80 -6.20 6.42 -13.44
C GLY A 80 -6.47 5.09 -12.74
N GLN A 81 -7.39 4.30 -13.29
CA GLN A 81 -7.78 2.97 -12.79
C GLN A 81 -6.71 1.88 -12.94
N VAL A 82 -5.53 2.21 -13.48
CA VAL A 82 -4.45 1.26 -13.75
C VAL A 82 -3.11 1.90 -13.35
N ASN A 83 -2.24 1.13 -12.71
CA ASN A 83 -0.82 1.45 -12.55
C ASN A 83 -0.07 0.98 -13.80
N LEU A 84 0.68 1.88 -14.44
CA LEU A 84 1.65 1.49 -15.46
C LEU A 84 2.84 0.87 -14.76
N LEU A 85 3.01 -0.43 -14.99
CA LEU A 85 4.14 -1.20 -14.48
C LEU A 85 5.15 -1.47 -15.58
N ARG A 86 6.41 -1.59 -15.19
CA ARG A 86 7.49 -2.05 -16.06
C ARG A 86 8.33 -3.11 -15.36
N PRO A 87 9.07 -3.93 -16.13
CA PRO A 87 10.12 -4.76 -15.55
C PRO A 87 11.14 -3.90 -14.80
N ALA A 88 11.62 -4.41 -13.68
CA ALA A 88 12.70 -3.82 -12.91
C ALA A 88 14.02 -3.80 -13.72
N ASN A 89 14.81 -2.74 -13.52
CA ASN A 89 16.20 -2.71 -13.94
C ASN A 89 17.08 -3.52 -12.95
N ASP A 90 18.38 -3.61 -13.23
CA ASP A 90 19.26 -4.47 -12.44
C ASP A 90 19.54 -3.93 -11.03
N GLU A 91 19.53 -2.61 -10.84
CA GLU A 91 19.66 -1.98 -9.52
C GLU A 91 18.43 -2.27 -8.64
N GLU A 92 17.22 -2.16 -9.20
CA GLU A 92 15.96 -2.46 -8.54
C GLU A 92 15.86 -3.95 -8.16
N LYS A 93 16.29 -4.85 -9.05
CA LYS A 93 16.40 -6.29 -8.76
C LYS A 93 17.38 -6.54 -7.62
N GLN A 94 18.54 -5.88 -7.65
CA GLN A 94 19.55 -6.04 -6.61
C GLN A 94 19.02 -5.57 -5.25
N ARG A 95 18.38 -4.40 -5.18
CA ARG A 95 17.72 -3.91 -3.95
C ARG A 95 16.69 -4.91 -3.42
N ARG A 96 15.86 -5.50 -4.29
CA ARG A 96 14.87 -6.49 -3.88
C ARG A 96 15.50 -7.81 -3.39
N ARG A 97 16.63 -8.23 -3.95
CA ARG A 97 17.37 -9.42 -3.48
C ARG A 97 17.91 -9.28 -2.07
N GLU A 98 18.20 -8.06 -1.64
CA GLU A 98 18.66 -7.78 -0.28
C GLU A 98 17.52 -7.94 0.75
N VAL A 99 16.28 -7.70 0.34
CA VAL A 99 15.12 -7.63 1.23
C VAL A 99 14.15 -8.77 0.95
N ASP A 100 14.06 -9.76 1.83
CA ASP A 100 13.04 -10.81 1.81
C ASP A 100 12.69 -11.28 3.23
N HIS A 101 11.64 -12.07 3.41
CA HIS A 101 11.18 -12.53 4.74
C HIS A 101 12.22 -13.29 5.58
N THR A 102 13.31 -13.76 4.98
CA THR A 102 14.46 -14.43 5.61
C THR A 102 15.70 -13.56 5.74
N ALA A 103 15.68 -12.34 5.21
CA ALA A 103 16.82 -11.43 5.20
C ALA A 103 17.21 -10.98 6.62
N ASP A 104 18.51 -10.69 6.78
CA ASP A 104 19.06 -10.13 8.01
C ASP A 104 18.47 -8.73 8.26
N ALA A 105 18.35 -8.38 9.53
CA ALA A 105 17.88 -7.08 9.98
C ALA A 105 18.58 -5.89 9.31
N LYS A 106 19.88 -5.99 9.08
CA LYS A 106 20.66 -4.92 8.43
C LYS A 106 20.21 -4.60 7.01
N ALA A 107 19.58 -5.55 6.31
CA ALA A 107 19.13 -5.32 4.95
C ALA A 107 17.96 -4.33 4.85
N TYR A 108 17.25 -4.09 5.95
CA TYR A 108 16.09 -3.20 6.02
C TYR A 108 16.44 -1.76 6.39
N VAL A 109 17.62 -1.52 6.96
CA VAL A 109 18.04 -0.20 7.44
C VAL A 109 18.13 0.78 6.27
N GLY A 110 17.48 1.93 6.40
CA GLY A 110 17.46 2.97 5.38
C GLY A 110 16.70 2.61 4.09
N LYS A 111 16.06 1.45 4.01
CA LYS A 111 15.25 1.08 2.83
C LYS A 111 13.84 1.64 2.95
N ASN A 112 13.32 2.20 1.86
CA ASN A 112 11.91 2.54 1.72
C ASN A 112 11.17 1.42 0.99
N LEU A 113 10.25 0.75 1.69
CA LEU A 113 9.54 -0.41 1.16
C LEU A 113 8.21 0.00 0.52
N LEU A 114 7.98 -0.47 -0.72
CA LEU A 114 6.70 -0.33 -1.41
C LEU A 114 6.18 -1.69 -1.83
N LEU A 115 4.99 -2.05 -1.36
CA LEU A 115 4.33 -3.27 -1.83
C LEU A 115 3.49 -2.99 -3.06
N LEU A 116 3.61 -3.81 -4.09
CA LEU A 116 2.95 -3.56 -5.36
C LEU A 116 2.34 -4.83 -5.96
N THR A 117 1.06 -4.78 -6.29
CA THR A 117 0.35 -5.89 -6.94
C THR A 117 -0.16 -5.41 -8.28
N GLY A 118 0.18 -6.13 -9.35
CA GLY A 118 -0.40 -6.01 -10.69
C GLY A 118 -0.66 -4.59 -11.25
N PRO A 119 -1.26 -4.52 -12.44
CA PRO A 119 -1.62 -3.23 -13.04
C PRO A 119 -2.84 -2.61 -12.34
N CYS A 120 -3.66 -3.37 -11.62
CA CYS A 120 -4.83 -2.80 -10.95
C CYS A 120 -4.44 -2.21 -9.58
N PRO A 121 -4.72 -0.93 -9.32
CA PRO A 121 -4.43 -0.29 -8.05
C PRO A 121 -5.27 -0.88 -6.92
N ARG A 122 -4.66 -1.00 -5.74
CA ARG A 122 -5.19 -1.76 -4.61
C ARG A 122 -5.10 -0.99 -3.28
N GLY A 123 -5.16 0.35 -3.29
CA GLY A 123 -5.15 1.26 -2.12
C GLY A 123 -5.02 0.63 -0.71
N ARG A 124 -6.12 0.46 0.02
CA ARG A 124 -6.26 -0.23 1.32
C ARG A 124 -5.84 -1.70 1.29
N TYR A 125 -5.95 -2.42 0.18
CA TYR A 125 -5.35 -3.76 0.08
C TYR A 125 -3.82 -3.71 0.08
N GLN A 126 -3.18 -2.65 -0.41
CA GLN A 126 -1.75 -2.43 -0.31
C GLN A 126 -1.38 -2.20 1.15
N ALA A 127 -2.10 -1.35 1.89
CA ALA A 127 -1.89 -1.21 3.32
C ALA A 127 -2.05 -2.55 4.08
N PHE A 128 -3.05 -3.36 3.70
CA PHE A 128 -3.22 -4.70 4.25
C PHE A 128 -2.05 -5.63 3.90
N ALA A 129 -1.58 -5.62 2.66
CA ALA A 129 -0.42 -6.40 2.23
C ALA A 129 0.86 -5.96 2.96
N THR A 130 1.06 -4.65 3.15
CA THR A 130 2.18 -4.10 3.93
C THR A 130 2.14 -4.62 5.36
N LEU A 131 0.97 -4.61 5.99
CA LEU A 131 0.79 -5.20 7.32
C LEU A 131 1.15 -6.69 7.34
N GLN A 132 0.69 -7.48 6.35
CA GLN A 132 1.03 -8.90 6.27
C GLN A 132 2.53 -9.12 6.06
N PHE A 133 3.17 -8.27 5.27
CA PHE A 133 4.61 -8.36 5.02
C PHE A 133 5.40 -8.11 6.30
N LEU A 134 5.12 -7.00 7.00
CA LEU A 134 5.76 -6.69 8.28
C LEU A 134 5.56 -7.82 9.30
N ARG A 135 4.37 -8.44 9.34
CA ARG A 135 4.10 -9.61 10.20
C ARG A 135 4.86 -10.87 9.81
N SER A 136 5.17 -11.04 8.53
CA SER A 136 5.94 -12.19 8.03
C SER A 136 7.43 -12.09 8.34
N LEU A 137 7.92 -10.89 8.64
CA LEU A 137 9.33 -10.67 8.97
C LEU A 137 9.69 -11.31 10.30
N THR A 138 10.95 -11.74 10.41
CA THR A 138 11.52 -12.08 11.72
C THR A 138 11.46 -10.86 12.66
N PRO A 139 11.39 -11.06 13.99
CA PRO A 139 11.38 -9.94 14.94
C PRO A 139 12.56 -8.97 14.74
N ALA A 140 13.76 -9.48 14.47
CA ALA A 140 14.95 -8.65 14.24
C ALA A 140 14.83 -7.81 12.96
N ALA A 141 14.38 -8.43 11.86
CA ALA A 141 14.15 -7.74 10.59
C ALA A 141 13.13 -6.61 10.72
N ARG A 142 11.98 -6.93 11.33
CA ARG A 142 10.90 -5.98 11.59
C ARG A 142 11.35 -4.79 12.44
N GLN A 143 12.24 -5.00 13.41
CA GLN A 143 12.79 -3.93 14.24
C GLN A 143 13.72 -2.97 13.49
N SER A 144 14.15 -3.30 12.27
CA SER A 144 15.05 -2.47 11.46
C SER A 144 14.35 -1.78 10.29
N VAL A 145 13.04 -1.95 10.14
CA VAL A 145 12.26 -1.25 9.11
C VAL A 145 12.07 0.21 9.53
N GLU A 146 12.57 1.13 8.69
CA GLU A 146 12.54 2.57 8.98
C GLU A 146 11.51 3.32 8.12
N HIS A 147 11.33 2.89 6.87
CA HIS A 147 10.54 3.63 5.89
C HIS A 147 9.60 2.74 5.08
N VAL A 148 8.38 3.24 4.86
CA VAL A 148 7.36 2.59 4.03
C VAL A 148 6.72 3.62 3.12
N SER A 149 6.47 3.23 1.87
CA SER A 149 5.69 3.98 0.89
C SER A 149 4.33 3.32 0.68
N LEU A 150 3.28 4.15 0.60
CA LEU A 150 1.93 3.73 0.23
C LEU A 150 1.37 4.62 -0.88
N LEU A 151 0.54 4.01 -1.73
CA LEU A 151 -0.19 4.63 -2.81
C LEU A 151 -1.64 4.82 -2.36
N ILE A 152 -2.10 6.07 -2.28
CA ILE A 152 -3.46 6.40 -1.86
C ILE A 152 -4.32 6.63 -3.11
N GLN A 153 -5.22 5.67 -3.41
CA GLN A 153 -5.99 5.58 -4.65
C GLN A 153 -7.47 5.21 -4.39
N ALA A 154 -8.38 5.69 -5.24
CA ALA A 154 -9.85 5.66 -5.06
C ALA A 154 -10.58 4.37 -5.43
N TYR A 155 -9.90 3.36 -5.95
CA TYR A 155 -10.54 2.22 -6.61
C TYR A 155 -10.75 1.03 -5.68
N GLU A 156 -11.58 1.21 -4.64
CA GLU A 156 -11.84 0.16 -3.66
C GLU A 156 -13.26 0.24 -3.07
N GLU A 157 -14.18 -0.53 -3.65
CA GLU A 157 -15.59 -0.59 -3.20
C GLU A 157 -15.93 -1.83 -2.39
N ASP A 158 -14.97 -2.30 -1.59
CA ASP A 158 -15.12 -3.55 -0.86
C ASP A 158 -15.54 -3.35 0.60
N CYS A 159 -15.59 -2.13 1.15
CA CYS A 159 -16.17 -1.85 2.46
C CYS A 159 -17.12 -0.64 2.42
N SER A 160 -17.87 -0.42 3.51
CA SER A 160 -18.68 0.81 3.63
C SER A 160 -17.82 2.03 3.95
N ASP A 161 -18.35 3.21 3.64
CA ASP A 161 -17.66 4.50 3.79
C ASP A 161 -17.13 4.74 5.22
N ASP A 162 -17.88 4.32 6.23
CA ASP A 162 -17.52 4.39 7.65
C ASP A 162 -16.31 3.52 8.02
N GLN A 163 -15.99 2.52 7.20
CA GLN A 163 -14.88 1.58 7.40
C GLN A 163 -13.74 1.81 6.40
N CYS A 164 -13.81 2.89 5.61
CA CYS A 164 -12.85 3.18 4.56
C CYS A 164 -11.43 3.38 5.11
N GLY A 165 -11.29 4.01 6.27
CA GLY A 165 -9.99 4.24 6.92
C GLY A 165 -9.39 3.04 7.67
N GLN A 166 -10.16 1.98 7.89
CA GLN A 166 -9.80 0.95 8.88
C GLN A 166 -8.48 0.20 8.54
N ALA A 167 -8.18 -0.03 7.26
CA ALA A 167 -6.93 -0.69 6.86
C ALA A 167 -5.69 0.16 7.20
N TYR A 168 -5.81 1.49 7.07
CA TYR A 168 -4.75 2.43 7.42
C TYR A 168 -4.56 2.52 8.92
N VAL A 169 -5.65 2.52 9.69
CA VAL A 169 -5.60 2.44 11.16
C VAL A 169 -4.93 1.15 11.63
N GLU A 170 -5.28 0.00 11.04
CA GLU A 170 -4.68 -1.29 11.40
C GLU A 170 -3.17 -1.31 11.13
N LEU A 171 -2.74 -0.79 9.98
CA LEU A 171 -1.32 -0.68 9.66
C LEU A 171 -0.59 0.30 10.59
N ALA A 172 -1.16 1.48 10.83
CA ALA A 172 -0.55 2.52 11.66
C ALA A 172 -0.36 2.04 13.11
N ARG A 173 -1.37 1.38 13.69
CA ARG A 173 -1.26 0.77 15.03
C ARG A 173 -0.17 -0.28 15.08
N TYR A 174 -0.13 -1.17 14.08
CA TYR A 174 0.91 -2.19 14.03
C TYR A 174 2.32 -1.60 13.94
N ILE A 175 2.51 -0.53 13.16
CA ILE A 175 3.80 0.19 13.10
C ILE A 175 4.16 0.78 14.47
N LEU A 176 3.19 1.39 15.15
CA LEU A 176 3.37 1.96 16.49
C LEU A 176 3.70 0.92 17.58
N GLU A 177 3.23 -0.31 17.41
CA GLU A 177 3.43 -1.39 18.40
C GLU A 177 4.68 -2.21 18.09
N GLU A 178 4.91 -2.55 16.82
CA GLU A 178 5.80 -3.66 16.44
C GLU A 178 7.01 -3.23 15.60
N VAL A 179 7.07 -1.98 15.14
CA VAL A 179 8.15 -1.47 14.27
C VAL A 179 8.85 -0.30 14.97
N PRO A 180 9.71 -0.54 15.98
CA PRO A 180 10.27 0.51 16.83
C PRO A 180 11.20 1.49 16.11
N ALA A 181 11.94 1.05 15.08
CA ALA A 181 12.84 1.92 14.31
C ALA A 181 12.13 2.73 13.22
N PHE A 182 10.80 2.67 13.14
CA PHE A 182 10.06 3.40 12.12
C PHE A 182 10.31 4.91 12.22
N LYS A 183 10.66 5.54 11.10
CA LYS A 183 10.99 6.96 10.98
C LYS A 183 10.04 7.70 10.05
N SER A 184 9.69 7.14 8.89
CA SER A 184 8.88 7.90 7.93
C SER A 184 7.89 7.03 7.15
N LEU A 185 6.66 7.55 7.04
CA LEU A 185 5.67 7.05 6.09
C LEU A 185 5.59 8.00 4.90
N TYR A 186 5.82 7.48 3.71
CA TYR A 186 5.66 8.20 2.44
C TYR A 186 4.29 7.89 1.85
N LEU A 187 3.44 8.91 1.73
CA LEU A 187 2.10 8.81 1.17
C LEU A 187 2.05 9.47 -0.19
N HIS A 188 1.80 8.69 -1.23
CA HIS A 188 1.66 9.18 -2.59
C HIS A 188 0.18 9.29 -2.92
N ILE A 189 -0.36 10.52 -2.85
CA ILE A 189 -1.79 10.78 -3.01
C ILE A 189 -2.08 11.10 -4.47
N TRP A 190 -2.85 10.24 -5.13
CA TRP A 190 -3.11 10.34 -6.57
C TRP A 190 -4.56 10.65 -6.93
N SER A 191 -5.45 10.69 -5.93
CA SER A 191 -6.84 11.11 -6.11
C SER A 191 -7.31 11.96 -4.94
N GLU A 192 -7.98 13.07 -5.26
CA GLU A 192 -8.65 13.93 -4.30
C GLU A 192 -9.69 13.17 -3.46
N GLU A 193 -10.40 12.23 -4.08
CA GLU A 193 -11.45 11.44 -3.45
C GLU A 193 -10.94 10.58 -2.29
N THR A 194 -9.65 10.23 -2.32
CA THR A 194 -9.02 9.39 -1.29
C THR A 194 -8.03 10.10 -0.38
N ARG A 195 -7.82 11.40 -0.60
CA ARG A 195 -6.90 12.20 0.20
C ARG A 195 -7.27 12.20 1.67
N MET A 196 -8.56 12.36 1.98
CA MET A 196 -9.05 12.49 3.35
C MET A 196 -8.77 11.25 4.21
N GLN A 197 -8.69 10.07 3.62
CA GLN A 197 -8.43 8.80 4.29
C GLN A 197 -6.98 8.73 4.79
N ALA A 198 -6.05 9.51 4.21
CA ALA A 198 -4.67 9.61 4.71
C ALA A 198 -4.60 10.15 6.15
N ARG A 199 -5.64 10.86 6.63
CA ARG A 199 -5.71 11.39 8.00
C ARG A 199 -5.56 10.32 9.06
N GLU A 200 -5.94 9.08 8.76
CA GLU A 200 -5.86 7.97 9.70
C GLU A 200 -4.41 7.67 10.12
N PHE A 201 -3.43 8.03 9.29
CA PHE A 201 -2.02 7.91 9.63
C PHE A 201 -1.51 8.99 10.59
N ALA A 202 -2.29 10.04 10.88
CA ALA A 202 -1.89 11.09 11.82
C ALA A 202 -1.47 10.54 13.19
N MET A 203 -2.02 9.38 13.59
CA MET A 203 -1.63 8.73 14.83
C MET A 203 -0.14 8.31 14.89
N LEU A 204 0.52 8.10 13.74
CA LEU A 204 1.95 7.79 13.72
C LEU A 204 2.79 8.92 14.34
N LEU A 205 2.32 10.17 14.23
CA LEU A 205 2.99 11.36 14.74
C LEU A 205 2.88 11.52 16.26
N PHE A 206 2.16 10.62 16.96
CA PHE A 206 2.28 10.53 18.42
C PHE A 206 3.64 9.99 18.87
N ARG A 207 4.37 9.28 18.00
CA ARG A 207 5.71 8.80 18.29
C ARG A 207 6.74 9.86 17.88
N GLN A 208 7.58 10.25 18.83
CA GLN A 208 8.67 11.18 18.59
C GLN A 208 9.63 10.67 17.50
N GLY A 209 10.02 11.55 16.59
CA GLY A 209 10.96 11.24 15.51
C GLY A 209 10.33 10.55 14.30
N VAL A 210 9.01 10.33 14.30
CA VAL A 210 8.27 9.89 13.13
C VAL A 210 7.79 11.09 12.31
N SER A 211 7.96 11.02 10.99
CA SER A 211 7.39 11.98 10.04
C SER A 211 6.52 11.30 8.99
N ILE A 212 5.62 12.09 8.39
CA ILE A 212 4.81 11.68 7.24
C ILE A 212 5.16 12.60 6.10
N VAL A 213 5.62 12.03 4.99
CA VAL A 213 5.91 12.76 3.76
C VAL A 213 4.77 12.52 2.79
N ILE A 214 4.07 13.57 2.37
CA ILE A 214 2.99 13.47 1.38
C ILE A 214 3.50 14.00 0.05
N SER A 215 3.45 13.17 -0.99
CA SER A 215 3.60 13.60 -2.37
C SER A 215 2.21 13.88 -2.97
N TRP A 216 1.99 15.13 -3.35
CA TRP A 216 0.76 15.63 -3.99
C TRP A 216 0.76 15.49 -5.51
N ASP A 217 1.93 15.21 -6.08
CA ASP A 217 2.10 14.92 -7.49
C ASP A 217 2.91 13.65 -7.70
N TRP A 218 2.81 13.09 -8.90
CA TRP A 218 3.44 11.82 -9.23
C TRP A 218 4.94 11.94 -9.54
N TRP A 219 5.47 13.16 -9.70
CA TRP A 219 6.89 13.43 -9.91
C TRP A 219 7.65 13.70 -8.59
N GLY A 220 6.93 13.92 -7.50
CA GLY A 220 7.50 14.27 -6.19
C GLY A 220 7.97 15.71 -6.09
N GLU A 221 7.61 16.57 -7.04
CA GLU A 221 8.03 17.98 -7.00
C GLU A 221 7.24 18.76 -5.93
N CYS A 222 6.01 18.34 -5.67
CA CYS A 222 5.20 18.80 -4.55
C CYS A 222 5.16 17.72 -3.46
N ALA A 223 6.21 17.67 -2.64
CA ALA A 223 6.25 16.83 -1.45
C ALA A 223 6.37 17.70 -0.18
N ASP A 224 5.47 17.47 0.76
CA ASP A 224 5.48 18.14 2.07
C ASP A 224 5.79 17.12 3.16
N GLU A 225 6.66 17.49 4.10
CA GLU A 225 6.97 16.69 5.28
C GLU A 225 6.24 17.25 6.51
N TYR A 226 5.54 16.37 7.21
CA TYR A 226 4.78 16.69 8.41
C TYR A 226 5.33 15.90 9.60
N ALA A 227 5.71 16.61 10.66
CA ALA A 227 6.17 16.03 11.92
C ALA A 227 5.17 16.28 13.07
N ASP A 228 4.05 16.95 12.80
CA ASP A 228 3.00 17.22 13.78
C ASP A 228 1.60 16.98 13.22
N ILE A 229 0.68 16.59 14.11
CA ILE A 229 -0.68 16.19 13.74
C ILE A 229 -1.46 17.37 13.13
N ALA A 230 -1.31 18.58 13.67
CA ALA A 230 -2.11 19.71 13.26
C ALA A 230 -1.77 20.16 11.83
N THR A 231 -0.47 20.24 11.51
CA THR A 231 -0.01 20.60 10.16
C THR A 231 -0.32 19.50 9.16
N LEU A 232 -0.20 18.22 9.54
CA LEU A 232 -0.60 17.11 8.67
C LEU A 232 -2.09 17.20 8.32
N LEU A 233 -2.96 17.34 9.33
CA LEU A 233 -4.41 17.39 9.11
C LEU A 233 -4.78 18.61 8.24
N ASN A 234 -4.22 19.78 8.53
CA ASN A 234 -4.40 20.96 7.70
C ASN A 234 -3.89 20.73 6.28
N GLY A 235 -2.71 20.12 6.10
CA GLY A 235 -2.15 19.77 4.80
C GLY A 235 -3.05 18.80 4.02
N ILE A 236 -3.64 17.82 4.68
CA ILE A 236 -4.61 16.89 4.09
C ILE A 236 -5.92 17.58 3.71
N GLU A 237 -6.32 18.65 4.40
CA GLU A 237 -7.51 19.43 4.05
C GLU A 237 -7.26 20.42 2.92
N THR A 238 -6.09 21.08 2.91
CA THR A 238 -5.80 22.19 1.97
C THR A 238 -4.91 21.82 0.80
N GLY A 239 -4.23 20.67 0.83
CA GLY A 239 -3.36 20.18 -0.24
C GLY A 239 -4.12 20.03 -1.57
N VAL A 240 -3.41 19.98 -2.69
CA VAL A 240 -4.04 19.82 -4.01
C VAL A 240 -3.29 18.75 -4.78
N VAL A 241 -4.00 17.72 -5.20
CA VAL A 241 -3.46 16.64 -6.03
C VAL A 241 -3.24 17.18 -7.44
N VAL A 242 -1.97 17.30 -7.83
CA VAL A 242 -1.59 17.85 -9.14
C VAL A 242 -1.59 16.74 -10.18
N LYS A 243 -2.58 16.76 -11.08
CA LYS A 243 -2.61 15.91 -12.27
C LYS A 243 -1.79 16.56 -13.37
N ARG A 244 -0.57 16.08 -13.61
CA ARG A 244 0.20 16.50 -14.80
C ARG A 244 -0.14 15.59 -15.99
N PRO A 245 -0.29 16.14 -17.21
CA PRO A 245 -0.41 15.31 -18.40
C PRO A 245 0.85 14.43 -18.53
N VAL A 246 0.64 13.15 -18.84
CA VAL A 246 1.69 12.15 -19.09
C VAL A 246 2.21 12.32 -20.52
#